data_AF-A0A2C2VC91-F1
#
_entry.id   AF-A0A2C2VC91-F1
#
_cell.length_a   1.000
_cell.length_b   1.000
_cell.length_c   1.000
_cell.angle_alpha   90.00
_cell.angle_beta   90.00
_cell.angle_gamma   90.00
#
_symmetry.space_group_name_H-M   'P 1'
#
loop_
_entity.id
_entity.type
_entity.pdbx_description
1 polymer ?
#
loop_
_entity_poly.entity_id
_entity_poly.type
_entity_poly.pdbx_seq_one_letter_code
_entity_poly.pdbx_strand_id
1 'polypeptide(L)'
;MKYTHQEMDAFYKKLEKKWNEQIHAHTNKRSFTLAFGRALEVHVKQIRIHKRLTTRWLKHLDLPNKDEISAISVRIVDYEEKLDFFDDAIYEIKQSQLKNNAQLRMVRKSCEALLSVLEKEVKDIHDCKIKSLESELLELKQFFFTNHLNLEENNNDEKN
;
A
#
# COMPACT_ATOMS: atom_id res chain seq x y z
N MET A 1 -40.99 61.81 -25.56
CA MET A 1 -41.15 61.32 -24.17
C MET A 1 -40.25 60.10 -23.99
N LYS A 2 -39.20 60.19 -23.17
CA LYS A 2 -38.38 59.04 -22.79
C LYS A 2 -39.02 58.43 -21.54
N TYR A 3 -39.55 57.22 -21.65
CA TYR A 3 -40.05 56.51 -20.46
C TYR A 3 -38.88 56.28 -19.51
N THR A 4 -39.09 56.52 -18.23
CA THR A 4 -38.09 56.24 -17.21
C THR A 4 -37.96 54.71 -17.05
N HIS A 5 -36.78 54.22 -16.71
CA HIS A 5 -36.54 52.77 -16.51
C HIS A 5 -37.55 52.16 -15.51
N GLN A 6 -37.94 52.94 -14.51
CA GLN A 6 -38.92 52.58 -13.50
C GLN A 6 -40.35 52.40 -14.03
N GLU A 7 -40.75 53.17 -15.06
CA GLU A 7 -42.06 53.02 -15.73
C GLU A 7 -42.10 51.77 -16.62
N MET A 8 -40.97 51.43 -17.26
CA MET A 8 -40.84 50.20 -18.04
C MET A 8 -40.92 48.96 -17.14
N ASP A 9 -40.25 48.96 -16.00
CA ASP A 9 -40.31 47.85 -15.03
C ASP A 9 -41.72 47.66 -14.46
N ALA A 10 -42.42 48.77 -14.17
CA ALA A 10 -43.80 48.72 -13.71
C ALA A 10 -44.75 48.13 -14.77
N PHE A 11 -44.52 48.46 -16.05
CA PHE A 11 -45.28 47.91 -17.17
C PHE A 11 -45.09 46.39 -17.31
N TYR A 12 -43.84 45.91 -17.32
CA TYR A 12 -43.56 44.48 -17.45
C TYR A 12 -44.05 43.66 -16.27
N LYS A 13 -43.90 44.16 -15.03
CA LYS A 13 -44.47 43.49 -13.83
C LYS A 13 -45.99 43.37 -13.90
N LYS A 14 -46.67 44.40 -14.43
CA LYS A 14 -48.13 44.35 -14.62
C LYS A 14 -48.53 43.33 -15.68
N LEU A 15 -47.75 43.22 -16.76
CA LEU A 15 -47.96 42.24 -17.81
C LEU A 15 -47.72 40.82 -17.28
N GLU A 16 -46.61 40.58 -16.59
CA GLU A 16 -46.29 39.32 -15.92
C GLU A 16 -47.42 38.88 -14.98
N LYS A 17 -47.90 39.79 -14.12
CA LYS A 17 -49.01 39.51 -13.21
C LYS A 17 -50.27 39.08 -13.97
N LYS A 18 -50.64 39.78 -15.04
CA LYS A 18 -51.81 39.45 -15.87
C LYS A 18 -51.68 38.07 -16.52
N TRP A 19 -50.51 37.74 -17.04
CA TRP A 19 -50.25 36.44 -17.64
C TRP A 19 -50.25 35.32 -16.60
N ASN A 20 -49.64 35.54 -15.43
CA ASN A 20 -49.67 34.57 -14.33
C ASN A 20 -51.11 34.31 -13.86
N GLU A 21 -51.93 35.36 -13.67
CA GLU A 21 -53.35 35.20 -13.33
C GLU A 21 -54.10 34.37 -14.38
N GLN A 22 -53.88 34.64 -15.68
CA GLN A 22 -54.49 33.86 -16.76
C GLN A 22 -54.01 32.41 -16.76
N ILE A 23 -52.72 32.16 -16.61
CA ILE A 23 -52.16 30.80 -16.55
C ILE A 23 -52.76 30.06 -15.37
N HIS A 24 -52.75 30.65 -14.16
CA HIS A 24 -53.34 30.05 -12.97
C HIS A 24 -54.83 29.76 -13.12
N ALA A 25 -55.60 30.63 -13.76
CA ALA A 25 -57.02 30.41 -14.01
C ALA A 25 -57.30 29.18 -14.90
N HIS A 26 -56.37 28.83 -15.79
CA HIS A 26 -56.52 27.68 -16.69
C HIS A 26 -55.87 26.41 -16.11
N THR A 27 -54.75 26.54 -15.39
CA THR A 27 -53.98 25.40 -14.87
C THR A 27 -54.43 24.94 -13.49
N ASN A 28 -54.97 25.82 -12.64
CA ASN A 28 -55.45 25.50 -11.30
C ASN A 28 -56.88 24.94 -11.30
N LYS A 29 -57.22 24.18 -12.34
CA LYS A 29 -58.50 23.48 -12.46
C LYS A 29 -58.25 21.98 -12.43
N ARG A 30 -59.10 21.26 -11.68
CA ARG A 30 -59.01 19.80 -11.56
C ARG A 30 -58.98 19.10 -12.93
N SER A 31 -59.75 19.59 -13.90
CA SER A 31 -59.77 19.05 -15.26
C SER A 31 -58.41 19.17 -15.96
N PHE A 32 -57.73 20.30 -15.81
CA PHE A 32 -56.38 20.52 -16.33
C PHE A 32 -55.38 19.58 -15.66
N THR A 33 -55.37 19.51 -14.32
CA THR A 33 -54.45 18.63 -13.58
C THR A 33 -54.62 17.16 -14.00
N LEU A 34 -55.86 16.70 -14.18
CA LEU A 34 -56.14 15.33 -14.63
C LEU A 34 -55.69 15.09 -16.08
N ALA A 35 -55.96 16.03 -16.98
CA ALA A 35 -55.54 15.91 -18.38
C ALA A 35 -54.01 15.92 -18.51
N PHE A 36 -53.35 16.82 -17.78
CA PHE A 36 -51.90 16.92 -17.72
C PHE A 36 -51.27 15.64 -17.12
N GLY A 37 -51.83 15.14 -16.01
CA GLY A 37 -51.40 13.87 -15.41
C GLY A 37 -51.49 12.69 -16.38
N ARG A 38 -52.61 12.57 -17.12
CA ARG A 38 -52.78 11.55 -18.17
C ARG A 38 -51.77 11.72 -19.30
N ALA A 39 -51.53 12.97 -19.75
CA ALA A 39 -50.54 13.24 -20.80
C ALA A 39 -49.12 12.84 -20.36
N LEU A 40 -48.74 13.14 -19.12
CA LEU A 40 -47.46 12.71 -18.55
C LEU A 40 -47.37 11.18 -18.46
N GLU A 41 -48.43 10.51 -18.02
CA GLU A 41 -48.45 9.05 -17.94
C GLU A 41 -48.29 8.39 -19.32
N VAL A 42 -48.98 8.90 -20.34
CA VAL A 42 -48.84 8.45 -21.73
C VAL A 42 -47.42 8.67 -22.23
N HIS A 43 -46.85 9.86 -21.98
CA HIS A 43 -45.48 10.17 -22.36
C HIS A 43 -44.45 9.22 -21.71
N VAL A 44 -44.58 8.94 -20.40
CA VAL A 44 -43.72 7.98 -19.69
C VAL A 44 -43.85 6.57 -20.29
N LYS A 45 -45.07 6.13 -20.60
CA LYS A 45 -45.31 4.84 -21.28
C LYS A 45 -44.63 4.81 -22.65
N GLN A 46 -44.75 5.87 -23.43
CA GLN A 46 -44.12 5.98 -24.75
C GLN A 46 -42.59 5.92 -24.65
N ILE A 47 -41.98 6.63 -23.72
CA ILE A 47 -40.53 6.54 -23.46
C ILE A 47 -40.12 5.10 -23.12
N ARG A 48 -40.89 4.40 -22.28
CA ARG A 48 -40.59 3.00 -21.92
C ARG A 48 -40.63 2.09 -23.14
N ILE A 49 -41.61 2.29 -24.03
CA ILE A 49 -41.72 1.52 -25.28
C ILE A 49 -40.52 1.80 -26.19
N HIS A 50 -40.17 3.08 -26.40
CA HIS A 50 -39.01 3.45 -27.20
C HIS A 50 -37.72 2.87 -26.62
N LYS A 51 -37.48 3.00 -25.31
CA LYS A 51 -36.29 2.42 -24.66
C LYS A 51 -36.24 0.91 -24.90
N ARG A 52 -37.35 0.18 -24.69
CA ARG A 52 -37.42 -1.27 -24.90
C ARG A 52 -37.14 -1.67 -26.36
N LEU A 53 -37.72 -0.93 -27.31
CA LEU A 53 -37.53 -1.19 -28.73
C LEU A 53 -36.08 -0.94 -29.15
N THR A 54 -35.52 0.20 -28.76
CA THR A 54 -34.11 0.56 -29.02
C THR A 54 -33.17 -0.49 -28.42
N THR A 55 -33.35 -0.88 -27.15
CA THR A 55 -32.50 -1.92 -26.53
C THR A 55 -32.61 -3.26 -27.26
N ARG A 56 -33.80 -3.64 -27.74
CA ARG A 56 -33.96 -4.87 -28.53
C ARG A 56 -33.23 -4.81 -29.87
N TRP A 57 -33.36 -3.69 -30.59
CA TRP A 57 -32.67 -3.50 -31.87
C TRP A 57 -31.16 -3.49 -31.69
N LEU A 58 -30.64 -2.78 -30.68
CA LEU A 58 -29.22 -2.79 -30.36
C LEU A 58 -28.72 -4.22 -30.08
N LYS A 59 -29.43 -4.97 -29.24
CA LYS A 59 -29.10 -6.38 -28.97
C LYS A 59 -29.15 -7.26 -30.22
N HIS A 60 -30.11 -7.06 -31.12
CA HIS A 60 -30.20 -7.83 -32.35
C HIS A 60 -29.03 -7.55 -33.31
N LEU A 61 -28.51 -6.32 -33.29
CA LEU A 61 -27.34 -5.90 -34.06
C LEU A 61 -26.01 -6.16 -33.33
N ASP A 62 -26.05 -6.82 -32.17
CA ASP A 62 -24.89 -7.04 -31.29
C ASP A 62 -24.17 -5.73 -30.88
N LEU A 63 -24.95 -4.65 -30.72
CA LEU A 63 -24.47 -3.35 -30.29
C LEU A 63 -24.73 -3.13 -28.79
N PRO A 64 -23.78 -2.52 -28.06
CA PRO A 64 -23.94 -2.29 -26.64
C PRO A 64 -25.01 -1.23 -26.38
N ASN A 65 -25.81 -1.45 -25.35
CA ASN A 65 -26.79 -0.48 -24.89
C ASN A 65 -26.18 0.50 -23.88
N LYS A 66 -26.88 1.62 -23.61
CA LYS A 66 -26.43 2.65 -22.66
C LYS A 66 -26.10 2.08 -21.27
N ASP A 67 -26.91 1.15 -20.79
CA ASP A 67 -26.76 0.60 -19.44
C ASP A 67 -25.51 -0.31 -19.37
N GLU A 68 -25.20 -1.05 -20.43
CA GLU A 68 -23.96 -1.83 -20.58
C GLU A 68 -22.72 -0.94 -20.69
N ILE A 69 -22.78 0.13 -21.49
CA ILE A 69 -21.69 1.11 -21.61
C ILE A 69 -21.44 1.75 -20.23
N SER A 70 -22.50 2.18 -19.54
CA SER A 70 -22.38 2.75 -18.20
C SER A 70 -21.74 1.78 -17.20
N ALA A 71 -22.10 0.49 -17.26
CA ALA A 71 -21.53 -0.52 -16.39
C ALA A 71 -20.05 -0.79 -16.69
N ILE A 72 -19.60 -0.58 -17.93
CA ILE A 72 -18.18 -0.65 -18.29
C ILE A 72 -17.47 0.60 -17.76
N SER A 73 -18.03 1.80 -17.95
CA SER A 73 -17.43 3.05 -17.47
C SER A 73 -17.19 3.04 -15.96
N VAL A 74 -18.16 2.56 -15.17
CA VAL A 74 -17.98 2.41 -13.71
C VAL A 74 -16.82 1.47 -13.39
N ARG A 75 -16.78 0.30 -14.05
CA ARG A 75 -15.70 -0.67 -13.85
C ARG A 75 -14.32 -0.12 -14.24
N ILE A 76 -14.23 0.72 -15.27
CA ILE A 76 -12.96 1.35 -15.66
C ILE A 76 -12.44 2.23 -14.54
N VAL A 77 -13.29 3.09 -13.98
CA VAL A 77 -12.93 3.96 -12.86
C VAL A 77 -12.52 3.14 -11.64
N ASP A 78 -13.27 2.08 -11.31
CA ASP A 78 -12.94 1.19 -10.18
C ASP A 78 -11.58 0.48 -10.36
N TYR A 79 -11.18 0.18 -11.60
CA TYR A 79 -9.90 -0.44 -11.88
C TYR A 79 -8.74 0.56 -11.93
N GLU A 80 -9.00 1.79 -12.36
CA GLU A 80 -8.04 2.89 -12.32
C GLU A 80 -7.60 3.16 -10.86
N GLU A 81 -8.57 3.29 -9.95
CA GLU A 81 -8.28 3.49 -8.52
C GLU A 81 -7.48 2.33 -7.91
N LYS A 82 -7.76 1.10 -8.33
CA LYS A 82 -7.00 -0.08 -7.87
C LYS A 82 -5.59 -0.13 -8.43
N LEU A 83 -5.38 0.33 -9.66
CA LEU A 83 -4.04 0.42 -10.26
C LEU A 83 -3.19 1.44 -9.53
N ASP A 84 -3.75 2.63 -9.25
CA ASP A 84 -3.06 3.67 -8.48
C ASP A 84 -2.66 3.15 -7.09
N PHE A 85 -3.57 2.45 -6.41
CA PHE A 85 -3.27 1.81 -5.13
C PHE A 85 -2.13 0.77 -5.22
N PHE A 86 -2.11 -0.03 -6.29
CA PHE A 86 -1.04 -1.01 -6.49
C PHE A 86 0.30 -0.36 -6.79
N ASP A 87 0.33 0.73 -7.56
CA ASP A 87 1.56 1.48 -7.83
C ASP A 87 2.15 2.06 -6.55
N ASP A 88 1.31 2.65 -5.69
CA ASP A 88 1.73 3.14 -4.37
C ASP A 88 2.26 2.01 -3.49
N ALA A 89 1.54 0.89 -3.41
CA ALA A 89 1.95 -0.27 -2.60
C ALA A 89 3.29 -0.87 -3.08
N ILE A 90 3.48 -0.99 -4.40
CA ILE A 90 4.74 -1.48 -4.99
C ILE A 90 5.88 -0.53 -4.64
N TYR A 91 5.65 0.78 -4.72
CA TYR A 91 6.65 1.78 -4.35
C TYR A 91 7.05 1.63 -2.88
N GLU A 92 6.09 1.52 -1.96
CA GLU A 92 6.36 1.35 -0.53
C GLU A 92 7.15 0.06 -0.24
N ILE A 93 6.73 -1.06 -0.83
CA ILE A 93 7.42 -2.35 -0.71
C ILE A 93 8.87 -2.23 -1.17
N LYS A 94 9.10 -1.58 -2.32
CA LYS A 94 10.46 -1.36 -2.86
C LYS A 94 11.31 -0.55 -1.88
N GLN A 95 10.78 0.52 -1.30
CA GLN A 95 11.51 1.32 -0.32
C GLN A 95 11.84 0.52 0.95
N SER A 96 10.88 -0.26 1.45
CA SER A 96 11.08 -1.15 2.59
C SER A 96 12.17 -2.19 2.32
N GLN A 97 12.13 -2.83 1.15
CA GLN A 97 13.11 -3.83 0.76
C GLN A 97 14.53 -3.24 0.63
N LEU A 98 14.67 -2.03 0.10
CA LEU A 98 15.95 -1.33 0.05
C LEU A 98 16.53 -1.07 1.45
N LYS A 99 15.69 -0.61 2.39
CA LYS A 99 16.08 -0.40 3.79
C LYS A 99 16.49 -1.70 4.47
N ASN A 100 15.70 -2.75 4.32
CA ASN A 100 15.99 -4.07 4.90
C ASN A 100 17.29 -4.66 4.35
N ASN A 101 17.53 -4.53 3.04
CA ASN A 101 18.77 -4.99 2.42
C ASN A 101 19.99 -4.20 2.91
N ALA A 102 19.85 -2.90 3.20
CA ALA A 102 20.93 -2.11 3.80
C ALA A 102 21.24 -2.59 5.22
N GLN A 103 20.20 -2.83 6.03
CA GLN A 103 20.35 -3.36 7.39
C GLN A 103 20.99 -4.75 7.40
N LEU A 104 20.55 -5.66 6.53
CA LEU A 104 21.14 -7.00 6.40
C LEU A 104 22.62 -6.94 6.03
N ARG A 105 23.04 -6.01 5.15
CA ARG A 105 24.46 -5.81 4.83
C ARG A 105 25.26 -5.37 6.05
N MET A 106 24.70 -4.49 6.89
CA MET A 106 25.37 -4.05 8.11
C MET A 106 25.51 -5.18 9.13
N VAL A 107 24.44 -5.96 9.33
CA VAL A 107 24.46 -7.14 10.20
C VAL A 107 25.50 -8.15 9.72
N ARG A 108 25.53 -8.44 8.41
CA ARG A 108 26.52 -9.36 7.83
C ARG A 108 27.95 -8.91 8.12
N LYS A 109 28.27 -7.64 7.90
CA LYS A 109 29.61 -7.08 8.21
C LYS A 109 29.95 -7.20 9.69
N SER A 110 28.98 -6.95 10.57
CA SER A 110 29.15 -7.13 12.02
C SER A 110 29.43 -8.59 12.38
N CYS A 111 28.70 -9.54 11.79
CA CYS A 111 28.94 -10.97 12.01
C CYS A 111 30.32 -11.41 11.49
N GLU A 112 30.73 -10.95 10.31
CA GLU A 112 32.07 -11.22 9.76
C GLU A 112 33.17 -10.67 10.68
N ALA A 113 32.99 -9.46 11.21
CA ALA A 113 33.93 -8.91 12.19
C ALA A 113 33.97 -9.72 13.49
N LEU A 114 32.82 -10.10 14.05
CA LEU A 114 32.75 -10.94 15.25
C LEU A 114 33.40 -12.32 15.04
N LEU A 115 33.20 -12.94 13.88
CA LEU A 115 33.84 -14.20 13.51
C LEU A 115 35.37 -14.06 13.52
N SER A 116 35.91 -12.98 12.97
CA SER A 116 37.37 -12.74 12.98
C SER A 116 37.95 -12.59 14.40
N VAL A 117 37.19 -11.96 15.32
CA VAL A 117 37.58 -11.83 16.72
C VAL A 117 37.58 -13.20 17.41
N LEU A 118 36.51 -13.98 17.22
CA LEU A 118 36.41 -15.35 17.73
C LEU A 118 37.53 -16.26 17.22
N GLU A 119 37.84 -16.21 15.92
CA GLU A 119 38.95 -16.97 15.34
C GLU A 119 40.30 -16.61 15.97
N LYS A 120 40.51 -15.31 16.27
CA LYS A 120 41.72 -14.85 16.94
C LYS A 120 41.77 -15.32 18.40
N GLU A 121 40.69 -15.16 19.16
CA GLU A 121 40.63 -15.62 20.55
C GLU A 121 40.86 -17.13 20.67
N VAL A 122 40.29 -17.93 19.76
CA VAL A 122 40.51 -19.38 19.73
C VAL A 122 41.98 -19.71 19.50
N LYS A 123 42.66 -19.00 18.59
CA LYS A 123 44.11 -19.17 18.37
C LYS A 123 44.92 -18.75 19.59
N ASP A 124 44.63 -17.60 20.17
CA ASP A 124 45.35 -17.09 21.35
C ASP A 124 45.21 -18.06 22.54
N ILE A 125 44.01 -18.61 22.78
CA ILE A 125 43.76 -19.63 23.81
C ILE A 125 44.57 -20.91 23.51
N HIS A 126 44.58 -21.36 22.26
CA HIS A 126 45.33 -22.54 21.85
C HIS A 126 46.84 -22.37 22.09
N ASP A 127 47.40 -21.24 21.67
CA ASP A 127 48.82 -20.92 21.83
C ASP A 127 49.21 -20.79 23.30
N CYS A 128 48.38 -20.14 24.12
CA CYS A 128 48.58 -20.06 25.57
C CYS A 128 48.57 -21.46 26.21
N LYS A 129 47.67 -22.34 25.77
CA LYS A 129 47.58 -23.71 26.29
C LYS A 129 48.80 -24.55 25.91
N ILE A 130 49.32 -24.41 24.69
CA ILE A 130 50.58 -25.04 24.28
C ILE A 130 51.73 -24.56 25.16
N LYS A 131 51.88 -23.24 25.34
CA LYS A 131 52.95 -22.67 26.18
C LYS A 131 52.88 -23.15 27.64
N SER A 132 51.68 -23.25 28.21
CA SER A 132 51.49 -23.80 29.57
C SER A 132 51.98 -25.25 29.65
N LEU A 133 51.59 -26.08 28.67
CA LEU A 133 52.01 -27.48 28.63
C LEU A 133 53.53 -27.62 28.43
N GLU A 134 54.14 -26.76 27.61
CA GLU A 134 55.60 -26.72 27.43
C GLU A 134 56.32 -26.34 28.74
N SER A 135 55.83 -25.34 29.48
CA SER A 135 56.41 -24.99 30.79
C SER A 135 56.26 -26.13 31.80
N GLU A 136 55.08 -26.75 31.88
CA GLU A 136 54.83 -27.88 32.77
C GLU A 136 55.76 -29.07 32.45
N LEU A 137 55.98 -29.38 31.16
CA LEU A 137 56.93 -30.41 30.74
C LEU A 137 58.38 -30.08 31.09
N LEU A 138 58.78 -28.80 30.96
CA LEU A 138 60.13 -28.35 31.31
C LEU A 138 60.38 -28.48 32.82
N GLU A 139 59.40 -28.07 33.64
CA GLU A 139 59.43 -28.23 35.09
C GLU A 139 59.54 -29.71 35.48
N LEU A 140 58.74 -30.58 34.85
CA LEU A 140 58.77 -32.02 35.09
C LEU A 140 60.16 -32.60 34.75
N LYS A 141 60.72 -32.20 33.60
CA LYS A 141 62.07 -32.60 33.18
C LYS A 141 63.12 -32.16 34.20
N GLN A 142 63.07 -30.91 34.66
CA GLN A 142 63.98 -30.41 35.69
C GLN A 142 63.87 -31.24 36.96
N PHE A 143 62.64 -31.52 37.43
CA PHE A 143 62.38 -32.32 38.62
C PHE A 143 62.99 -33.73 38.54
N PHE A 144 62.91 -34.37 37.38
CA PHE A 144 63.56 -35.67 37.15
C PHE A 144 65.09 -35.58 37.16
N PHE A 145 65.68 -34.52 36.59
CA PHE A 145 67.13 -34.31 36.61
C PHE A 145 67.66 -34.04 38.03
N THR A 146 67.00 -33.19 38.81
CA THR A 146 67.39 -32.95 40.21
C THR A 146 67.22 -34.19 41.07
N ASN A 147 66.14 -34.95 40.90
CA ASN A 147 65.99 -36.21 41.64
C ASN A 147 67.05 -37.26 41.27
N HIS A 148 67.45 -37.35 39.99
CA HIS A 148 68.54 -38.24 39.58
C HIS A 148 69.90 -37.82 40.19
N LEU A 149 70.22 -36.52 40.21
CA LEU A 149 71.43 -36.00 40.87
C LEU A 149 71.41 -36.26 42.38
N ASN A 150 70.28 -36.07 43.04
CA ASN A 150 70.11 -36.37 44.47
C ASN A 150 70.23 -37.88 44.78
N LEU A 151 69.88 -38.75 43.83
CA LEU A 151 70.08 -40.20 43.93
C LEU A 151 71.55 -40.62 43.71
N GLU A 152 72.33 -39.87 42.93
CA GLU A 152 73.77 -40.10 42.75
C GLU A 152 74.61 -39.55 43.93
N GLU A 153 74.22 -38.42 44.53
CA GLU A 153 74.86 -37.89 45.75
C GLU A 153 74.65 -38.81 46.96
N ASN A 154 73.43 -39.31 47.18
CA ASN A 154 73.16 -40.25 48.27
C ASN A 154 73.89 -41.60 48.13
N ASN A 155 74.21 -42.03 46.90
CA ASN A 155 74.97 -43.27 46.67
C ASN A 155 76.51 -43.10 46.81
N ASN A 156 77.02 -41.86 46.70
CA ASN A 156 78.44 -41.57 46.92
C ASN A 156 78.78 -41.32 48.40
N ASP A 157 77.82 -40.87 49.20
CA ASP A 157 77.99 -40.73 50.66
C ASP A 157 77.94 -42.07 51.42
N GLU A 158 77.45 -43.16 50.82
CA GLU A 158 77.48 -44.52 51.40
C GLU A 158 78.78 -45.30 51.08
N LYS A 159 79.74 -44.71 50.35
CA LYS A 159 81.00 -45.38 49.94
C LYS A 159 82.30 -44.77 50.49
N ASN A 160 82.23 -43.82 51.42
CA ASN A 160 83.40 -43.31 52.17
C ASN A 160 83.39 -43.75 53.64
#